data_AF-A0A9Q0Y9P1-F1
#
_entry.id   AF-A0A9Q0Y9P1-F1
#
_cell.length_a   1.000
_cell.length_b   1.000
_cell.length_c   1.000
_cell.angle_alpha   90.00
_cell.angle_beta   90.00
_cell.angle_gamma   90.00
#
_symmetry.space_group_name_H-M   'P 1'
#
loop_
_entity.id
_entity.type
_entity.pdbx_description
1 polymer ?
#
loop_
_entity_poly.entity_id
_entity_poly.type
_entity_poly.pdbx_seq_one_letter_code
_entity_poly.pdbx_strand_id
1 'polypeptide(L)' 'MSRDGQRRGQEQINSSESIYRIPPYFYIHVLNHNTNVTRVEVGPQTYIRQDHERLVNRYYILR' A
#
# COMPACT_ATOMS: atom_id res chain seq x y z
N MET A 1 21.25 -9.17 -28.36
CA MET A 1 19.96 -9.78 -27.97
C MET A 1 19.66 -9.35 -26.55
N SER A 2 18.70 -8.44 -26.41
CA SER A 2 18.37 -7.68 -25.21
C SER A 2 17.58 -8.50 -24.18
N ARG A 3 17.86 -8.30 -22.89
CA ARG A 3 17.02 -8.79 -21.77
C ARG A 3 16.78 -7.70 -20.73
N ASP A 4 16.35 -6.52 -21.18
CA ASP A 4 15.72 -5.52 -20.31
C ASP A 4 14.24 -5.87 -20.14
N GLY A 5 13.98 -6.81 -19.22
CA GLY A 5 12.66 -7.34 -18.93
C GLY A 5 12.23 -7.06 -17.49
N GLN A 6 11.62 -5.89 -17.29
CA GLN A 6 10.55 -5.61 -16.32
C GLN A 6 10.72 -6.13 -14.87
N ARG A 7 11.03 -5.22 -13.94
CA ARG A 7 10.44 -5.27 -12.59
C ARG A 7 9.79 -3.92 -12.28
N ARG A 8 8.53 -3.83 -12.73
CA ARG A 8 7.67 -2.65 -12.58
C ARG A 8 7.43 -2.34 -11.09
N GLY A 9 7.86 -1.15 -10.66
CA GLY A 9 7.05 -0.25 -9.83
C GLY A 9 6.65 -0.67 -8.42
N GLN A 10 7.40 -1.54 -7.74
CA GLN A 10 7.27 -1.65 -6.28
C GLN A 10 8.14 -0.57 -5.66
N GLU A 11 7.59 0.64 -5.57
CA GLU A 11 8.15 1.69 -4.71
C GLU A 11 8.14 1.14 -3.28
N GLN A 12 9.33 0.90 -2.73
CA GLN A 12 9.48 0.37 -1.36
C GLN A 12 8.81 1.35 -0.40
N ILE A 13 7.65 0.96 0.14
CA ILE A 13 6.97 1.73 1.18
C ILE A 13 7.88 1.73 2.40
N ASN A 14 8.35 2.91 2.80
CA ASN A 14 9.15 3.07 3.99
C ASN A 14 8.31 2.64 5.20
N SER A 15 8.68 1.50 5.82
CA SER A 15 7.90 0.89 6.91
C SER A 15 7.90 1.73 8.20
N SER A 16 8.67 2.81 8.24
CA SER A 16 8.71 3.78 9.34
C SER A 16 7.55 4.78 9.33
N GLU A 17 6.81 4.90 8.22
CA GLU A 17 5.68 5.81 8.14
C GLU A 17 4.46 5.22 8.86
N SER A 18 3.90 5.96 9.83
CA SER A 18 2.72 5.56 10.59
C SER A 18 1.44 6.25 10.11
N ILE A 19 1.56 7.30 9.28
CA ILE A 19 0.44 8.11 8.80
C ILE A 19 0.49 8.13 7.28
N TYR A 20 -0.57 7.64 6.64
CA TYR A 20 -0.68 7.55 5.19
C TYR A 20 -1.83 8.39 4.68
N ARG A 21 -1.51 9.39 3.85
CA ARG A 21 -2.52 10.21 3.18
C ARG A 21 -2.93 9.53 1.88
N ILE A 22 -4.15 9.00 1.82
CA ILE A 22 -4.70 8.34 0.63
C ILE A 22 -5.52 9.36 -0.17
N PRO A 23 -5.06 9.81 -1.36
CA PRO A 23 -5.82 10.75 -2.19
C PRO A 23 -7.07 10.11 -2.82
N PRO A 24 -7.98 10.92 -3.41
CA PRO A 24 -9.10 10.39 -4.19
C PRO A 24 -8.66 9.43 -5.30
N TYR A 25 -9.40 8.33 -5.51
CA TYR A 25 -9.13 7.29 -6.52
C TYR A 25 -7.85 6.46 -6.27
N PHE A 26 -7.33 6.48 -5.05
CA PHE A 26 -6.27 5.58 -4.61
C PHE A 26 -6.78 4.58 -3.58
N TYR A 27 -6.09 3.46 -3.49
CA TYR A 27 -6.25 2.52 -2.40
C TYR A 27 -4.90 1.98 -1.92
N ILE A 28 -4.89 1.51 -0.69
CA ILE A 28 -3.75 0.82 -0.07
C ILE A 28 -4.20 -0.53 0.48
N HIS A 29 -3.27 -1.48 0.47
CA HIS A 29 -3.43 -2.78 1.14
C HIS A 29 -2.75 -2.73 2.51
N VAL A 30 -3.54 -2.97 3.54
CA VAL A 30 -3.08 -3.10 4.93
C VAL A 30 -3.19 -4.55 5.34
N LEU A 31 -2.07 -5.16 5.73
CA LEU A 31 -2.03 -6.46 6.39
C LEU A 31 -2.11 -6.25 7.90
N ASN A 32 -3.06 -6.93 8.55
CA ASN A 32 -3.10 -7.06 10.00
C ASN A 32 -2.34 -8.34 10.41
N HIS A 33 -1.27 -8.21 11.20
CA HIS A 33 -0.44 -9.35 11.63
C HIS A 33 -1.10 -10.22 12.72
N ASN A 34 -2.06 -9.70 13.49
CA ASN A 34 -2.74 -10.49 14.51
C ASN A 34 -3.73 -11.47 13.88
N THR A 35 -4.43 -11.05 12.82
CA THR A 35 -5.44 -11.86 12.13
C THR A 35 -4.94 -12.46 10.81
N ASN A 36 -3.79 -12.01 10.31
CA ASN A 36 -3.28 -12.28 8.96
C ASN A 36 -4.26 -11.92 7.84
N VAL A 37 -5.21 -11.01 8.12
CA VAL A 37 -6.18 -10.53 7.14
C VAL A 37 -5.63 -9.28 6.46
N THR A 38 -5.69 -9.27 5.12
CA THR A 38 -5.39 -8.07 4.32
C THR A 38 -6.69 -7.37 3.97
N ARG A 39 -6.73 -6.05 4.16
CA ARG A 39 -7.87 -5.22 3.79
C ARG A 39 -7.46 -4.08 2.87
N VAL A 40 -8.45 -3.53 2.17
CA VAL A 40 -8.30 -2.40 1.25
C VAL A 40 -8.82 -1.14 1.93
N GLU A 41 -7.99 -0.11 1.99
CA GLU A 41 -8.37 1.22 2.46
C GLU A 41 -8.39 2.18 1.26
N VAL A 42 -9.51 2.86 1.02
CA VAL A 42 -9.76 3.70 -0.17
C VAL A 42 -9.77 5.17 0.23
N GLY A 43 -9.15 6.04 -0.57
CA GLY A 43 -9.16 7.50 -0.34
C GLY A 43 -10.45 8.19 -0.82
N PRO A 44 -10.73 9.44 -0.42
CA PRO A 44 -9.85 10.38 0.31
C PRO A 44 -9.92 10.21 1.83
N GLN A 45 -8.84 9.70 2.43
CA GLN A 45 -8.73 9.60 3.89
C GLN A 45 -7.28 9.61 4.35
N THR A 46 -7.06 10.01 5.60
CA THR A 46 -5.77 9.83 6.27
C THR A 46 -5.84 8.58 7.12
N TYR A 47 -5.07 7.57 6.73
CA TYR A 47 -4.99 6.29 7.41
C TYR A 47 -3.85 6.31 8.44
N ILE A 48 -4.15 5.96 9.68
CA ILE A 48 -3.16 5.85 10.76
C ILE A 48 -2.92 4.36 11.01
N ARG A 49 -1.71 3.91 10.70
CA ARG A 49 -1.28 2.52 10.85
C ARG A 49 -1.06 2.20 12.33
N GLN A 50 -1.65 1.10 12.78
CA GLN A 50 -1.37 0.54 14.11
C GLN A 50 -0.06 -0.27 14.09
N ASP A 51 0.48 -0.59 15.27
CA ASP A 51 1.75 -1.33 15.38
C ASP A 51 1.66 -2.74 14.80
N HIS A 52 0.50 -3.39 14.95
CA HIS A 52 0.24 -4.73 14.42
C HIS A 52 -0.09 -4.74 12.92
N GLU A 53 -0.02 -3.59 12.26
CA GLU A 53 -0.39 -3.44 10.86
C GLU A 53 0.80 -3.08 10.00
N ARG A 54 0.76 -3.56 8.76
CA ARG A 54 1.80 -3.30 7.77
C ARG A 54 1.18 -2.96 6.43
N LEU A 55 1.72 -1.94 5.76
CA LEU A 55 1.36 -1.67 4.37
C LEU A 55 2.07 -2.64 3.43
N VAL A 56 1.29 -3.21 2.52
CA VAL A 56 1.77 -4.16 1.51
C VAL A 56 2.00 -3.45 0.18
N ASN A 57 0.99 -2.73 -0.33
CA ASN A 57 1.06 -2.07 -1.64
C ASN A 57 0.10 -0.87 -1.71
N ARG A 58 0.39 0.06 -2.64
CA ARG A 58 -0.45 1.22 -3.00
C ARG A 58 -0.77 1.18 -4.50
N TYR A 59 -2.01 1.49 -4.86
CA TYR A 59 -2.48 1.46 -6.26
C TYR A 59 -3.52 2.56 -6.55
N TYR A 60 -3.72 2.81 -7.83
CA TYR A 60 -4.78 3.68 -8.36
C TYR A 60 -5.96 2.83 -8.83
N ILE A 61 -7.19 3.31 -8.68
CA ILE A 61 -8.43 2.58 -9.03
C ILE A 61 -8.73 2.56 -10.54
N LEU A 62 -8.03 3.36 -11.35
CA LEU A 62 -8.25 3.43 -12.79
C LEU A 62 -7.27 2.51 -13.55
N ARG A 63 -7.78 1.40 -14.08
CA ARG A 63 -7.15 0.58 -15.11
C ARG A 63 -8.19 0.09 -16.10
#